data_AF-A0A3M6TCQ1-F1
#
_entry.id   AF-A0A3M6TCQ1-F1
#
_cell.length_a   1.000
_cell.length_b   1.000
_cell.length_c   1.000
_cell.angle_alpha   90.00
_cell.angle_beta   90.00
_cell.angle_gamma   90.00
#
_symmetry.space_group_name_H-M   'P 1'
#
loop_
_entity.id
_entity.type
_entity.pdbx_description
1 polymer ?
#
loop_
_entity_poly.entity_id
_entity_poly.type
_entity_poly.pdbx_seq_one_letter_code
_entity_poly.pdbx_strand_id
1 'polypeptide(L)'
;MFLNYFYKYGRVYKSCFGRSPIIVVTDPEIVKQILVKDFHKFPNRPTFIKLRPPLNSGLSVAEGKTWKRLRTTLTPTFTANKLKQIVPIIENASDKLHAKMEKFSETDGYSNSPPRRPRGCESISSQGG
;
A
#
# COMPACT_ATOMS: atom_id res chain seq x y z
N MET A 1 -0.48 -8.44 -17.47
CA MET A 1 -0.52 -9.86 -17.03
C MET A 1 -1.95 -10.29 -16.68
N PHE A 2 -2.59 -9.75 -15.63
CA PHE A 2 -3.93 -10.19 -15.21
C PHE A 2 -5.05 -9.95 -16.24
N LEU A 3 -5.04 -8.84 -16.98
CA LEU A 3 -6.07 -8.58 -18.02
C LEU A 3 -6.05 -9.64 -19.13
N ASN A 4 -4.88 -10.09 -19.58
CA ASN A 4 -4.79 -11.13 -20.62
C ASN A 4 -5.35 -12.48 -20.13
N TYR A 5 -5.09 -12.82 -18.86
CA TYR A 5 -5.66 -14.03 -18.24
C TYR A 5 -7.17 -13.92 -18.05
N PHE A 6 -7.69 -12.74 -17.71
CA PHE A 6 -9.12 -12.48 -17.64
C PHE A 6 -9.80 -12.72 -18.99
N TYR A 7 -9.24 -12.22 -20.09
CA TYR A 7 -9.80 -12.46 -21.43
C TYR A 7 -9.70 -13.92 -21.87
N LYS A 8 -8.68 -14.66 -21.41
CA LYS A 8 -8.45 -16.06 -21.82
C LYS A 8 -9.23 -17.09 -21.00
N TYR A 9 -9.34 -16.88 -19.69
CA TYR A 9 -9.90 -17.85 -18.74
C TYR A 9 -11.20 -17.37 -18.09
N GLY A 10 -11.59 -16.12 -18.34
CA GLY A 10 -12.82 -15.54 -17.83
C GLY A 10 -12.69 -14.96 -16.42
N ARG A 11 -13.83 -14.83 -15.75
CA ARG A 11 -13.99 -14.07 -14.49
C ARG A 11 -13.39 -14.76 -13.26
N VAL A 12 -13.16 -16.07 -13.32
CA VAL A 12 -12.54 -16.84 -12.23
C VAL A 12 -11.50 -17.76 -12.84
N TYR A 13 -10.25 -17.63 -12.41
CA TYR A 13 -9.16 -18.45 -12.94
C TYR A 13 -8.11 -18.76 -11.88
N LYS A 14 -7.43 -19.89 -12.05
CA LYS A 14 -6.28 -20.28 -11.23
C LYS A 14 -5.04 -19.59 -11.75
N SER A 15 -4.25 -19.03 -10.85
CA SER A 15 -2.93 -18.45 -11.12
C SER A 15 -1.94 -18.97 -10.07
N CYS A 16 -0.65 -18.80 -10.30
CA CYS A 16 0.37 -19.17 -9.31
C CYS A 16 1.14 -17.92 -8.92
N PHE A 17 1.21 -17.64 -7.63
CA PHE A 17 2.08 -16.61 -7.08
C PHE A 17 3.34 -17.29 -6.54
N GLY A 18 4.40 -17.31 -7.34
CA GLY A 18 5.58 -18.13 -7.06
C GLY A 18 5.21 -19.61 -7.00
N ARG A 19 5.50 -20.27 -5.87
CA ARG A 19 5.17 -21.69 -5.62
C ARG A 19 3.77 -21.91 -5.05
N SER A 20 3.04 -20.84 -4.73
CA SER A 20 1.73 -20.94 -4.09
C SER A 20 0.62 -20.82 -5.14
N PRO A 21 -0.25 -21.83 -5.31
CA PRO A 21 -1.41 -21.69 -6.16
C PRO A 21 -2.40 -20.70 -5.56
N ILE A 22 -2.93 -19.79 -6.37
CA ILE A 22 -3.94 -18.80 -5.99
C ILE A 22 -5.14 -18.88 -6.94
N ILE A 23 -6.31 -18.52 -6.45
CA ILE A 23 -7.51 -18.37 -7.27
C ILE A 23 -7.80 -16.87 -7.36
N VAL A 24 -7.89 -16.36 -8.59
CA VAL A 24 -8.27 -14.98 -8.85
C VAL A 24 -9.75 -14.94 -9.18
N VAL A 25 -10.51 -14.22 -8.35
CA VAL A 25 -11.95 -14.02 -8.52
C VAL A 25 -12.16 -12.55 -8.89
N THR A 26 -12.73 -12.32 -10.07
CA THR A 26 -13.06 -10.97 -10.57
C THR A 26 -14.57 -10.76 -10.77
N ASP A 27 -15.37 -11.78 -10.49
CA ASP A 27 -16.82 -11.67 -10.54
C ASP A 27 -17.35 -10.87 -9.33
N PRO A 28 -18.09 -9.78 -9.53
CA PRO A 28 -18.53 -8.90 -8.44
C PRO A 28 -19.49 -9.59 -7.47
N GLU A 29 -20.33 -10.52 -7.93
CA GLU A 29 -21.27 -11.23 -7.05
C GLU A 29 -20.53 -12.19 -6.12
N ILE A 30 -19.54 -12.91 -6.66
CA ILE A 30 -18.69 -13.81 -5.87
C ILE A 30 -17.80 -13.00 -4.91
N VAL A 31 -17.22 -11.90 -5.37
CA VAL A 31 -16.40 -11.01 -4.53
C VAL A 31 -17.24 -10.44 -3.38
N LYS A 32 -18.47 -9.99 -3.63
CA LYS A 32 -19.39 -9.51 -2.60
C LYS A 32 -19.75 -10.62 -1.63
N GLN A 33 -19.97 -11.85 -2.11
CA GLN A 33 -20.22 -12.99 -1.25
C GLN A 33 -19.02 -13.23 -0.32
N ILE A 34 -17.80 -13.31 -0.85
CA ILE A 34 -16.58 -13.58 -0.06
C ILE A 34 -16.27 -12.45 0.92
N LEU A 35 -16.32 -11.19 0.48
CA LEU A 35 -15.85 -10.04 1.27
C LEU A 35 -16.91 -9.47 2.22
N VAL A 36 -18.20 -9.76 2.00
CA VAL A 36 -19.30 -9.19 2.80
C VAL A 36 -20.09 -10.30 3.51
N LYS A 37 -20.72 -11.21 2.77
CA LYS A 37 -21.62 -12.23 3.35
C LYS A 37 -20.84 -13.27 4.17
N ASP A 38 -19.80 -13.83 3.56
CA ASP A 38 -19.01 -14.95 4.06
C ASP A 38 -17.64 -14.52 4.61
N PHE A 39 -17.46 -13.24 4.94
CA PHE A 39 -16.18 -12.69 5.40
C PHE A 39 -15.58 -13.47 6.59
N HIS A 40 -16.44 -13.97 7.49
CA HIS A 40 -16.03 -14.76 8.65
C HIS A 40 -15.34 -16.09 8.28
N LYS A 41 -15.58 -16.65 7.08
CA LYS A 41 -14.92 -17.85 6.56
C LYS A 41 -13.51 -17.55 6.01
N PHE A 42 -13.22 -16.28 5.72
CA PHE A 42 -11.95 -15.82 5.15
C PHE A 42 -11.29 -14.74 6.05
N PRO A 43 -10.96 -15.05 7.32
CA PRO A 43 -10.55 -14.04 8.29
C PRO A 43 -9.14 -13.49 8.06
N ASN A 44 -8.25 -14.29 7.47
CA ASN A 44 -6.83 -13.97 7.32
C ASN A 44 -6.48 -13.74 5.86
N ARG A 45 -5.57 -12.79 5.61
CA ARG A 45 -5.08 -12.47 4.26
C ARG A 45 -3.82 -13.29 4.00
N PRO A 46 -3.58 -13.73 2.74
CA PRO A 46 -2.34 -14.38 2.40
C PRO A 46 -1.15 -13.42 2.61
N THR A 47 -0.17 -13.86 3.40
CA THR A 47 1.03 -13.08 3.72
C THR A 47 2.01 -13.18 2.56
N PHE A 48 1.84 -12.32 1.56
CA PHE A 48 2.74 -12.27 0.40
C PHE A 48 4.09 -11.62 0.73
N ILE A 49 4.12 -10.72 1.72
CA ILE A 49 5.31 -9.96 2.13
C ILE A 49 5.35 -9.91 3.65
N LYS A 50 6.45 -10.40 4.24
CA LYS A 50 6.72 -10.20 5.67
C LYS A 50 7.19 -8.77 5.88
N LEU A 51 6.34 -7.93 6.48
CA LEU A 51 6.72 -6.58 6.88
C LEU A 51 7.75 -6.64 8.03
N ARG A 52 8.66 -5.66 8.09
CA ARG A 52 9.61 -5.52 9.21
C ARG A 52 8.93 -4.87 10.43
N PRO A 53 9.36 -5.15 11.67
CA PRO A 53 8.89 -4.42 12.84
C PRO A 53 9.08 -2.90 12.67
N PRO A 54 8.12 -2.06 13.10
CA PRO A 54 6.88 -2.39 13.82
C PRO A 54 5.69 -2.75 12.92
N LEU A 55 5.83 -2.62 11.59
CA LEU A 55 4.73 -2.78 10.62
C LEU A 55 4.21 -4.22 10.52
N ASN A 56 4.98 -5.20 10.99
CA ASN A 56 4.56 -6.60 11.09
C ASN A 56 3.32 -6.84 11.97
N SER A 57 2.96 -5.86 12.81
CA SER A 57 1.80 -5.91 13.71
C SER A 57 0.65 -4.98 13.29
N GLY A 58 0.75 -4.36 12.11
CA GLY A 58 -0.25 -3.43 11.60
C GLY A 58 -1.60 -4.09 11.27
N LEU A 59 -2.67 -3.29 11.23
CA LEU A 59 -4.04 -3.74 10.95
C LEU A 59 -4.17 -4.57 9.65
N SER A 60 -3.33 -4.30 8.65
CA SER A 60 -3.34 -5.01 7.36
C SER A 60 -2.72 -6.40 7.41
N VAL A 61 -1.89 -6.69 8.42
CA VAL A 61 -1.14 -7.95 8.59
C VAL A 61 -1.62 -8.76 9.78
N ALA A 62 -2.14 -8.10 10.82
CA ALA A 62 -2.66 -8.76 12.00
C ALA A 62 -3.72 -9.81 11.63
N GLU A 63 -3.73 -10.91 12.36
CA GLU A 63 -4.63 -12.05 12.14
C GLU A 63 -5.56 -12.27 13.34
N GLY A 64 -6.71 -12.91 13.09
CA GLY A 64 -7.64 -13.37 14.10
C GLY A 64 -8.04 -12.33 15.16
N LYS A 65 -7.85 -12.67 16.44
CA LYS A 65 -8.26 -11.82 17.59
C LYS A 65 -7.52 -10.48 17.63
N THR A 66 -6.23 -10.46 17.26
CA THR A 66 -5.42 -9.25 17.23
C THR A 66 -5.97 -8.27 16.19
N TRP A 67 -6.30 -8.77 14.99
CA TRP A 67 -6.95 -7.98 13.95
C TRP A 67 -8.29 -7.41 14.44
N LYS A 68 -9.13 -8.24 15.04
CA LYS A 68 -10.45 -7.83 15.55
C LYS A 68 -10.32 -6.71 16.58
N ARG A 69 -9.36 -6.83 17.51
CA ARG A 69 -9.06 -5.80 18.51
C ARG A 69 -8.63 -4.49 17.84
N LEU A 70 -7.60 -4.54 16.99
CA LEU A 70 -7.08 -3.36 16.29
C LEU A 70 -8.18 -2.66 15.47
N ARG A 71 -8.99 -3.42 14.74
CA ARG A 71 -10.08 -2.88 13.94
C ARG A 71 -11.11 -2.19 14.82
N THR A 72 -11.54 -2.83 15.91
CA THR A 72 -12.56 -2.27 16.82
C THR A 72 -12.06 -0.96 17.44
N THR A 73 -10.79 -0.89 17.82
CA THR A 73 -10.19 0.32 18.39
C THR A 73 -10.03 1.45 17.37
N LEU A 74 -9.66 1.13 16.12
CA LEU A 74 -9.37 2.15 15.09
C LEU A 74 -10.61 2.64 14.34
N THR A 75 -11.63 1.80 14.16
CA THR A 75 -12.85 2.13 13.42
C THR A 75 -13.53 3.44 13.88
N PRO A 76 -13.69 3.75 15.19
CA PRO A 76 -14.37 4.99 15.62
C PRO A 76 -13.64 6.28 15.22
N THR A 77 -12.32 6.21 14.95
CA THR A 77 -11.54 7.38 14.51
C THR A 77 -11.84 7.76 13.06
N PHE A 78 -12.29 6.81 12.23
CA PHE A 78 -12.59 7.01 10.81
C PHE A 78 -14.10 7.23 10.56
N THR A 79 -14.77 7.96 11.46
CA THR A 79 -16.16 8.38 11.24
C THR A 79 -16.24 9.60 10.35
N ALA A 80 -17.37 9.80 9.67
CA ALA A 80 -17.56 10.96 8.79
C ALA A 80 -17.29 12.29 9.50
N ASN A 81 -17.72 12.44 10.76
CA ASN A 81 -17.48 13.66 11.53
C ASN A 81 -16.00 13.88 11.86
N LYS A 82 -15.26 12.81 12.22
CA LYS A 82 -13.81 12.92 12.46
C LYS A 82 -13.03 13.17 11.18
N LEU A 83 -13.44 12.56 10.07
CA LEU A 83 -12.84 12.83 8.76
C LEU A 83 -13.04 14.28 8.34
N LYS A 84 -14.22 14.87 8.54
CA LYS A 84 -14.46 16.31 8.30
C LYS A 84 -13.49 17.20 9.08
N GLN A 85 -13.08 16.80 10.29
CA GLN A 85 -12.08 17.53 11.08
C GLN A 85 -10.65 17.36 10.54
N ILE A 86 -10.36 16.28 9.81
CA ILE A 86 -9.04 15.99 9.22
C ILE A 86 -8.86 16.70 7.86
N VAL A 87 -9.94 16.92 7.10
CA VAL A 87 -9.91 17.62 5.80
C VAL A 87 -9.04 18.90 5.81
N PRO A 88 -9.21 19.87 6.73
CA PRO A 88 -8.41 21.10 6.72
C PRO A 88 -6.91 20.86 6.94
N ILE A 89 -6.53 19.76 7.61
CA ILE A 89 -5.13 19.38 7.79
C ILE A 89 -4.53 18.94 6.46
N ILE A 90 -5.29 18.18 5.67
CA ILE A 90 -4.89 17.73 4.34
C ILE A 90 -4.76 18.92 3.39
N GLU A 91 -5.74 19.83 3.39
CA GLU A 91 -5.72 21.06 2.59
C GLU A 91 -4.47 21.90 2.87
N ASN A 92 -4.19 22.20 4.14
CA ASN A 92 -2.98 22.93 4.54
C ASN A 92 -1.68 22.22 4.12
N ALA A 93 -1.64 20.89 4.16
CA ALA A 93 -0.48 20.14 3.70
C ALA A 93 -0.31 20.24 2.17
N SER A 94 -1.42 20.18 1.42
CA SER A 94 -1.45 20.38 -0.02
C SER A 94 -1.01 21.79 -0.41
N ASP A 95 -1.49 22.82 0.28
CA ASP A 95 -1.13 24.23 0.01
C ASP A 95 0.37 24.47 0.24
N LYS A 96 0.91 23.90 1.32
CA LYS A 96 2.36 23.94 1.60
C LYS A 96 3.17 23.23 0.53
N LEU A 97 2.68 22.11 0.02
CA LEU A 97 3.33 21.37 -1.06
C LEU A 97 3.28 22.20 -2.35
N HIS A 98 2.14 22.78 -2.67
CA HIS A 98 1.93 23.62 -3.85
C HIS A 98 2.87 24.83 -3.85
N ALA A 99 2.91 25.60 -2.75
CA ALA A 99 3.80 26.75 -2.61
C ALA A 99 5.28 26.38 -2.71
N LYS A 100 5.67 25.17 -2.28
CA LYS A 100 7.05 24.68 -2.47
C LYS A 100 7.33 24.31 -3.93
N MET A 101 6.37 23.69 -4.61
CA MET A 101 6.50 23.34 -6.03
C MET A 101 6.56 24.58 -6.92
N GLU A 102 5.76 25.60 -6.63
CA GLU A 102 5.75 26.89 -7.35
C GLU A 102 7.10 27.60 -7.23
N LYS A 103 7.63 27.74 -6.00
CA LYS A 103 8.98 28.29 -5.76
C LYS A 103 10.07 27.49 -6.46
N PHE A 104 9.95 26.16 -6.48
CA PHE A 104 10.90 25.31 -7.18
C PHE A 104 10.84 25.52 -8.70
N SER A 105 9.64 25.73 -9.26
CA SER A 105 9.47 26.04 -10.70
C SER A 105 10.04 27.40 -11.10
N GLU A 106 10.00 28.39 -10.19
CA GLU A 106 10.64 29.70 -10.40
C GLU A 106 12.16 29.64 -10.24
N THR A 107 12.66 28.77 -9.35
CA THR A 107 14.10 28.58 -9.09
C THR A 107 14.77 27.70 -10.16
N ASP A 108 14.01 26.82 -10.83
CA ASP A 108 14.45 25.98 -11.95
C ASP A 108 14.32 26.68 -13.33
N GLY A 109 14.22 28.01 -13.34
CA GLY A 109 14.62 28.82 -14.48
C GLY A 109 16.13 28.71 -14.75
N TYR A 110 16.55 27.61 -15.38
CA TYR A 110 17.72 27.49 -16.25
C TYR A 110 19.01 28.24 -15.80
N SER A 111 19.64 27.94 -14.65
CA SER A 111 21.09 28.26 -14.51
C SER A 111 21.87 27.60 -13.38
N ASN A 112 21.27 27.06 -12.31
CA ASN A 112 22.07 26.53 -11.19
C ASN A 112 21.52 25.24 -10.59
N SER A 113 21.51 24.14 -11.37
CA SER A 113 21.40 22.81 -10.76
C SER A 113 22.76 22.44 -10.13
N PRO A 114 22.86 22.24 -8.79
CA PRO A 114 24.07 21.66 -8.23
C PRO A 114 24.28 20.25 -8.82
N PRO A 115 25.54 19.83 -9.08
CA PRO A 115 25.82 18.56 -9.73
C PRO A 115 25.13 17.43 -8.97
N ARG A 116 24.37 16.60 -9.70
CA ARG A 116 23.73 15.40 -9.13
C ARG A 116 24.80 14.63 -8.39
N ARG A 117 24.66 14.48 -7.06
CA ARG A 117 25.62 13.72 -6.25
C ARG A 117 25.88 12.39 -6.95
N PRO A 118 27.13 12.04 -7.27
CA PRO A 118 27.42 10.74 -7.83
C PRO A 118 26.89 9.69 -6.85
N ARG A 119 26.16 8.70 -7.36
CA ARG A 119 25.80 7.53 -6.58
C ARG A 119 27.11 6.85 -6.20
N GLY A 120 27.59 7.12 -4.99
CA GLY A 120 28.70 6.39 -4.40
C GLY A 120 28.30 4.94 -4.26
N CYS A 121 28.69 4.12 -5.24
CA CYS A 121 29.02 2.73 -4.98
C CYS A 121 30.31 2.77 -4.15
N GLU A 122 30.18 2.69 -2.83
CA GLU A 122 31.31 2.29 -2.00
C GLU A 122 31.58 0.81 -2.31
N SER A 123 32.47 0.58 -3.25
CA SER A 123 33.21 -0.67 -3.38
C SER A 123 34.03 -0.83 -2.10
N ILE A 124 33.58 -1.74 -1.24
CA ILE A 124 34.30 -2.20 -0.07
C ILE A 124 35.63 -2.79 -0.58
N SER A 125 36.70 -2.02 -0.44
CA SER A 125 38.06 -2.50 -0.64
C SER A 125 38.37 -3.55 0.43
N SER A 126 38.77 -4.74 -0.04
CA SER A 126 39.32 -5.84 0.74
C SER A 126 40.30 -5.34 1.82
N GLN A 127 40.02 -5.67 3.08
CA GLN A 127 41.05 -5.68 4.11
C GLN A 127 41.94 -6.90 3.89
N GLY A 128 43.19 -6.66 3.53
CA GLY A 128 44.30 -7.56 3.78
C GLY A 128 44.95 -7.18 5.11
N GLY A 129 45.20 -8.19 5.95
CA GLY A 129 45.85 -8.13 7.24
C GLY A 129 45.88 -9.52 7.84
#